data_AF-A0A9E2WVA6-F1
#
_entry.id   AF-A0A9E2WVA6-F1
#
_cell.length_a   1.000
_cell.length_b   1.000
_cell.length_c   1.000
_cell.angle_alpha   90.00
_cell.angle_beta   90.00
_cell.angle_gamma   90.00
#
_symmetry.space_group_name_H-M   'P 1'
#
loop_
_entity.id
_entity.type
_entity.pdbx_description
1 polymer ?
#
loop_
_entity_poly.entity_id
_entity_poly.type
_entity_poly.pdbx_seq_one_letter_code
_entity_poly.pdbx_strand_id
1 'polypeptide(L)'
;MITQTKRLEDVISKLSTYLTSISEEELRKKPAPGKWSKIEILGHLADSGINNLKRFTEAQFKPEPFEYDNYQQDDLVAANQYQNASLKEVFFLYEAVNRRIIEVMKQQSEKALSKKVNNKS
;
A
#
# COMPACT_ATOMS: atom_id res chain seq x y z
N MET A 1 7.69 15.67 -7.04
CA MET A 1 7.26 14.34 -7.54
C MET A 1 8.42 13.36 -7.65
N ILE A 2 9.50 13.70 -8.37
CA ILE A 2 10.73 12.87 -8.51
C ILE A 2 11.29 12.41 -7.15
N THR A 3 11.33 13.29 -6.15
CA THR A 3 11.79 12.94 -4.80
C THR A 3 10.91 11.90 -4.11
N GLN A 4 9.59 11.92 -4.33
CA GLN A 4 8.67 10.99 -3.66
C GLN A 4 8.69 9.61 -4.33
N THR A 5 8.75 9.55 -5.66
CA THR A 5 8.88 8.28 -6.39
C THR A 5 10.18 7.58 -6.03
N LYS A 6 11.30 8.33 -5.95
CA LYS A 6 12.61 7.78 -5.55
C LYS A 6 12.59 7.25 -4.12
N ARG A 7 11.95 7.97 -3.18
CA ARG A 7 11.79 7.47 -1.80
C ARG A 7 10.98 6.18 -1.74
N LEU A 8 9.94 6.03 -2.56
CA LEU A 8 9.15 4.79 -2.60
C LEU A 8 9.97 3.63 -3.19
N GLU A 9 10.75 3.87 -4.25
CA GLU A 9 11.71 2.89 -4.80
C GLU A 9 12.72 2.43 -3.73
N ASP A 10 13.28 3.37 -2.97
CA ASP A 10 14.23 3.07 -1.89
C ASP A 10 13.57 2.24 -0.76
N VAL A 11 12.31 2.54 -0.41
CA VAL A 11 11.58 1.80 0.62
C VAL A 11 11.27 0.37 0.17
N ILE A 12 10.86 0.16 -1.09
CA ILE A 12 10.65 -1.19 -1.65
C ILE A 12 11.94 -2.01 -1.56
N SER A 13 13.08 -1.43 -1.96
CA SER A 13 14.38 -2.09 -1.90
C SER A 13 14.79 -2.45 -0.47
N LYS A 14 14.69 -1.50 0.47
CA LYS A 14 15.01 -1.73 1.89
C LYS A 14 14.12 -2.79 2.52
N LEU A 15 12.83 -2.80 2.18
CA LEU A 15 11.89 -3.79 2.69
C LEU A 15 12.23 -5.19 2.18
N SER A 16 12.59 -5.33 0.91
CA SER A 16 13.07 -6.62 0.37
C SER A 16 14.25 -7.15 1.18
N THR A 17 15.27 -6.31 1.43
CA THR A 17 16.44 -6.69 2.25
C THR A 17 16.03 -7.07 3.67
N TYR A 18 15.18 -6.25 4.30
CA TYR A 18 14.70 -6.52 5.66
C TYR A 18 13.98 -7.88 5.75
N LEU A 19 13.06 -8.16 4.83
CA LEU A 19 12.29 -9.41 4.81
C LEU A 19 13.17 -10.64 4.60
N THR A 20 14.28 -10.53 3.86
CA THR A 20 15.26 -11.62 3.73
C THR A 20 16.14 -11.84 4.95
N SER A 21 16.18 -10.86 5.87
CA SER A 21 17.06 -10.90 7.06
C SER A 21 16.37 -11.38 8.34
N ILE A 22 15.05 -11.44 8.35
CA ILE A 22 14.21 -11.80 9.50
C ILE A 22 13.65 -13.21 9.35
N SER A 23 13.51 -13.95 10.45
CA SER A 23 12.90 -15.29 10.42
C SER A 23 11.39 -15.22 10.19
N GLU A 24 10.82 -16.28 9.59
CA GLU A 24 9.37 -16.38 9.43
C GLU A 24 8.62 -16.37 10.77
N GLU A 25 9.20 -16.98 11.81
CA GLU A 25 8.63 -16.96 13.16
C GLU A 25 8.47 -15.52 13.66
N GLU A 26 9.51 -14.71 13.55
CA GLU A 26 9.48 -13.31 13.98
C GLU A 26 8.57 -12.44 13.11
N LEU A 27 8.38 -12.78 11.83
CA LEU A 27 7.41 -12.11 10.96
C LEU A 27 5.96 -12.38 11.38
N ARG A 28 5.68 -13.61 11.81
CA ARG A 28 4.33 -14.08 12.17
C ARG A 28 3.98 -13.84 13.64
N LYS A 29 4.96 -13.51 14.49
CA LYS A 29 4.75 -13.21 15.90
C LYS A 29 3.89 -11.95 16.08
N LYS A 30 2.75 -12.10 16.75
CA LYS A 30 1.90 -10.98 17.19
C LYS A 30 2.46 -10.38 18.48
N PRO A 31 2.61 -9.05 18.59
CA PRO A 31 3.18 -8.42 19.78
C PRO A 31 2.22 -8.44 20.98
N ALA A 32 0.90 -8.53 20.73
CA ALA A 32 -0.14 -8.68 21.73
C ALA A 32 -1.42 -9.22 21.07
N PRO A 33 -2.38 -9.77 21.84
CA PRO A 33 -3.70 -10.12 21.33
C PRO A 33 -4.37 -8.92 20.62
N GLY A 34 -4.95 -9.17 19.44
CA GLY A 34 -5.59 -8.13 18.63
C GLY A 34 -4.63 -7.16 17.93
N LYS A 35 -3.31 -7.35 18.00
CA LYS A 35 -2.34 -6.57 17.22
C LYS A 35 -1.86 -7.36 16.00
N TRP A 36 -1.58 -6.64 14.92
CA TRP A 36 -1.04 -7.22 13.71
C TRP A 36 0.41 -7.71 13.92
N SER A 37 0.72 -8.87 13.35
CA SER A 37 2.09 -9.33 13.13
C SER A 37 2.77 -8.51 12.02
N LYS A 38 4.07 -8.72 11.82
CA LYS A 38 4.80 -8.00 10.76
C LYS A 38 4.33 -8.40 9.36
N ILE A 39 3.91 -9.65 9.14
CA ILE A 39 3.34 -10.08 7.85
C ILE A 39 1.94 -9.50 7.64
N GLU A 40 1.12 -9.37 8.69
CA GLU A 40 -0.17 -8.68 8.61
C GLU A 40 0.00 -7.18 8.31
N ILE A 41 1.02 -6.54 8.88
CA ILE A 41 1.41 -5.16 8.52
C ILE A 41 1.82 -5.06 7.05
N LEU A 42 2.64 -6.00 6.55
CA LEU A 42 3.02 -6.03 5.13
C LEU A 42 1.79 -6.17 4.22
N GLY A 43 0.86 -7.04 4.58
CA GLY A 43 -0.40 -7.21 3.85
C GLY A 43 -1.26 -5.94 3.87
N HIS A 44 -1.39 -5.31 5.04
CA HIS A 44 -2.06 -4.00 5.15
C HIS A 44 -1.42 -2.92 4.26
N LEU A 45 -0.10 -2.92 4.12
CA LEU A 45 0.59 -2.01 3.19
C LEU A 45 0.27 -2.33 1.73
N ALA A 46 0.08 -3.60 1.37
CA ALA A 46 -0.38 -4.01 0.05
C ALA A 46 -1.83 -3.53 -0.21
N ASP A 47 -2.74 -3.75 0.73
CA ASP A 47 -4.13 -3.25 0.67
C ASP A 47 -4.19 -1.73 0.51
N SER A 48 -3.36 -1.02 1.27
CA SER A 48 -3.22 0.44 1.19
C SER A 48 -2.72 0.88 -0.19
N GLY A 49 -1.76 0.14 -0.75
CA GLY A 49 -1.29 0.32 -2.13
C GLY A 49 -2.41 0.15 -3.16
N ILE A 50 -3.23 -0.90 -3.03
CA ILE A 50 -4.36 -1.17 -3.95
C ILE A 50 -5.37 -0.01 -3.92
N ASN A 51 -5.76 0.41 -2.71
CA ASN A 51 -6.67 1.54 -2.53
C ASN A 51 -6.09 2.84 -3.09
N ASN A 52 -4.80 3.11 -2.85
CA ASN A 52 -4.13 4.30 -3.37
C ASN A 52 -3.99 4.28 -4.90
N LEU A 53 -3.68 3.13 -5.49
CA LEU A 53 -3.62 3.01 -6.95
C LEU A 53 -4.98 3.34 -7.58
N LYS A 54 -6.07 2.81 -7.04
CA LYS A 54 -7.43 3.16 -7.47
C LYS A 54 -7.71 4.66 -7.31
N ARG A 55 -7.37 5.24 -6.17
CA ARG A 55 -7.58 6.68 -5.93
C ARG A 55 -6.80 7.54 -6.92
N PHE A 56 -5.52 7.24 -7.16
CA PHE A 56 -4.69 8.03 -8.07
C PHE A 56 -5.10 7.91 -9.54
N THR A 57 -5.67 6.78 -9.95
CA THR A 57 -6.21 6.64 -11.31
C THR A 57 -7.58 7.31 -11.43
N GLU A 58 -8.50 7.06 -10.49
CA GLU A 58 -9.83 7.67 -10.49
C GLU A 58 -9.82 9.19 -10.37
N ALA A 59 -8.91 9.74 -9.56
CA ALA A 59 -8.73 11.17 -9.42
C ALA A 59 -8.49 11.88 -10.76
N GLN A 60 -7.98 11.19 -11.78
CA GLN A 60 -7.70 11.81 -13.08
C GLN A 60 -8.98 12.09 -13.89
N PHE A 61 -9.97 11.19 -13.82
CA PHE A 61 -11.17 11.27 -14.65
C PHE A 61 -12.47 11.51 -13.88
N LYS A 62 -12.49 11.38 -12.55
CA LYS A 62 -13.66 11.73 -11.75
C LYS A 62 -13.85 13.26 -11.59
N PRO A 63 -15.09 13.73 -11.39
CA PRO A 63 -15.41 15.13 -11.15
C PRO A 63 -14.72 15.71 -9.91
N GLU A 64 -14.66 17.03 -9.85
CA GLU A 64 -14.14 17.77 -8.69
C GLU A 64 -15.31 18.27 -7.80
N PRO A 65 -15.22 18.14 -6.46
CA PRO A 65 -14.13 17.53 -5.71
C PRO A 65 -14.08 16.01 -5.91
N PHE A 66 -12.86 15.46 -6.00
CA PHE A 66 -12.70 14.01 -6.02
C PHE A 66 -12.94 13.48 -4.61
N GLU A 67 -13.96 12.65 -4.48
CA GLU A 67 -14.34 12.00 -3.23
C GLU A 67 -13.95 10.53 -3.25
N TYR A 68 -13.36 10.06 -2.16
CA TYR A 68 -13.01 8.65 -1.96
C TYR A 68 -13.50 8.16 -0.61
N ASP A 69 -13.79 6.86 -0.54
CA ASP A 69 -14.23 6.20 0.68
C ASP A 69 -13.05 5.77 1.55
N ASN A 70 -13.26 5.77 2.86
CA ASN A 70 -12.43 5.04 3.80
C ASN A 70 -12.57 3.52 3.57
N TYR A 71 -11.57 2.75 3.99
CA TYR A 71 -11.61 1.29 3.92
C TYR A 71 -11.39 0.68 5.30
N GLN A 72 -12.05 -0.44 5.55
CA GLN A 72 -12.00 -1.15 6.82
C GLN A 72 -10.72 -1.97 6.92
N GLN A 73 -9.68 -1.37 7.51
CA GLN A 73 -8.33 -1.94 7.50
C GLN A 73 -8.26 -3.31 8.19
N ASP A 74 -8.87 -3.43 9.37
CA ASP A 74 -8.91 -4.68 10.12
C ASP A 74 -9.66 -5.78 9.36
N ASP A 75 -10.79 -5.43 8.75
CA ASP A 75 -11.59 -6.38 7.96
C ASP A 75 -10.84 -6.84 6.71
N LEU A 76 -10.10 -5.96 6.03
CA LEU A 76 -9.28 -6.35 4.88
C LEU A 76 -8.14 -7.27 5.28
N VAL A 77 -7.42 -6.96 6.36
CA VAL A 77 -6.33 -7.81 6.87
C VAL A 77 -6.87 -9.19 7.25
N ALA A 78 -8.02 -9.24 7.92
CA ALA A 78 -8.69 -10.48 8.28
C ALA A 78 -9.17 -11.27 7.05
N ALA A 79 -9.79 -10.61 6.07
CA ALA A 79 -10.32 -11.24 4.87
C ALA A 79 -9.21 -11.84 3.99
N ASN A 80 -8.07 -11.14 3.87
CA ASN A 80 -6.91 -11.63 3.11
C ASN A 80 -6.12 -12.73 3.84
N GLN A 81 -6.38 -12.99 5.13
CA GLN A 81 -5.72 -14.05 5.90
C GLN A 81 -4.18 -13.95 5.91
N TYR A 82 -3.64 -12.72 5.93
CA TYR A 82 -2.19 -12.47 5.79
C TYR A 82 -1.33 -13.19 6.82
N GLN A 83 -1.85 -13.42 8.04
CA GLN A 83 -1.15 -14.19 9.06
C GLN A 83 -0.70 -15.59 8.59
N ASN A 84 -1.48 -16.20 7.71
CA ASN A 84 -1.27 -17.56 7.19
C ASN A 84 -0.79 -17.57 5.72
N ALA A 85 -0.68 -16.40 5.09
CA ALA A 85 -0.29 -16.28 3.69
C ALA A 85 1.22 -16.56 3.48
N SER A 86 1.58 -16.80 2.22
CA SER A 86 2.98 -16.90 1.81
C SER A 86 3.64 -15.52 1.85
N LEU A 87 4.76 -15.39 2.58
CA LEU A 87 5.50 -14.13 2.65
C LEU A 87 5.86 -13.60 1.25
N LYS A 88 6.31 -14.50 0.37
CA LYS A 88 6.71 -14.16 -1.00
C LYS A 88 5.54 -13.59 -1.80
N GLU A 89 4.37 -14.18 -1.67
CA GLU A 89 3.16 -13.72 -2.34
C GLU A 89 2.76 -12.32 -1.86
N VAL A 90 2.66 -12.11 -0.54
CA VAL A 90 2.27 -10.81 0.03
C VAL A 90 3.28 -9.72 -0.35
N PHE A 91 4.58 -10.03 -0.30
CA PHE A 91 5.61 -9.09 -0.73
C PHE A 91 5.52 -8.74 -2.21
N PHE A 92 5.30 -9.71 -3.09
CA PHE A 92 5.14 -9.45 -4.52
C PHE A 92 3.89 -8.63 -4.85
N LEU A 93 2.79 -8.84 -4.13
CA LEU A 93 1.61 -7.99 -4.26
C LEU A 93 1.93 -6.55 -3.85
N TYR A 94 2.56 -6.36 -2.69
CA TYR A 94 3.03 -5.05 -2.21
C TYR A 94 3.97 -4.38 -3.23
N GLU A 95 4.95 -5.11 -3.75
CA GLU A 95 5.93 -4.56 -4.68
C GLU A 95 5.26 -4.15 -6.00
N ALA A 96 4.46 -5.03 -6.59
CA ALA A 96 3.81 -4.79 -7.86
C ALA A 96 2.90 -3.56 -7.82
N VAL A 97 2.08 -3.43 -6.76
CA VAL A 97 1.16 -2.29 -6.63
C VAL A 97 1.91 -0.97 -6.44
N ASN A 98 2.98 -0.96 -5.64
CA ASN A 98 3.75 0.26 -5.41
C ASN A 98 4.59 0.66 -6.63
N ARG A 99 5.14 -0.31 -7.39
CA ARG A 99 5.76 -0.02 -8.69
C ARG A 99 4.78 0.58 -9.68
N ARG A 100 3.53 0.09 -9.71
CA ARG A 100 2.50 0.70 -10.57
C ARG A 100 2.13 2.11 -10.11
N ILE A 101 2.04 2.35 -8.80
CA ILE A 101 1.86 3.69 -8.25
C ILE A 101 2.96 4.65 -8.71
N ILE A 102 4.23 4.23 -8.67
CA ILE A 102 5.36 5.06 -9.13
C ILE A 102 5.15 5.51 -10.57
N GLU A 103 4.74 4.60 -11.46
CA GLU A 103 4.49 4.94 -12.87
C GLU A 103 3.29 5.87 -13.05
N VAL A 104 2.20 5.66 -12.29
CA VAL A 104 1.06 6.58 -12.27
C VAL A 104 1.48 7.96 -11.78
N MET A 105 2.31 8.03 -10.74
CA MET A 105 2.83 9.29 -10.20
C MET A 105 3.68 10.02 -11.24
N LYS A 106 4.63 9.35 -11.91
CA LYS A 106 5.50 9.95 -12.94
C LYS A 106 4.72 10.59 -14.10
N GLN A 107 3.50 10.13 -14.37
CA GLN A 107 2.65 10.59 -15.46
C GLN A 107 1.67 11.72 -15.06
N GLN A 108 1.65 12.16 -13.79
CA GLN A 108 0.71 13.17 -13.35
C GLN A 108 1.03 14.55 -13.95
N SER A 109 -0.02 15.23 -14.45
CA SER A 109 0.06 16.62 -14.91
C SER A 109 -0.18 17.60 -13.76
N GLU A 110 0.26 18.85 -13.90
CA GLU A 110 -0.01 19.91 -12.90
C GLU A 110 -1.52 20.08 -12.64
N LYS A 111 -2.35 19.94 -13.68
CA LYS A 111 -3.82 19.97 -13.57
C LYS A 111 -4.37 18.82 -12.73
N ALA A 112 -3.78 17.63 -12.80
CA ALA A 112 -4.22 16.50 -11.99
C ALA A 112 -3.84 16.70 -10.50
N LEU A 113 -2.68 17.32 -10.24
CA LEU A 113 -2.20 17.60 -8.89
C LEU A 113 -2.96 18.74 -8.18
N SER A 114 -3.60 19.62 -8.93
CA SER A 114 -4.36 20.75 -8.39
C SER A 114 -5.82 20.45 -8.06
N LYS A 115 -6.31 19.24 -8.36
CA LYS A 115 -7.70 18.84 -8.06
C LYS A 115 -7.97 18.87 -6.55
N LYS A 116 -9.10 19.45 -6.15
CA LYS A 116 -9.60 19.34 -4.76
C LYS A 116 -9.99 17.89 -4.46
N VAL A 117 -9.55 17.41 -3.32
CA VAL A 117 -9.79 16.04 -2.84
C VAL A 117 -10.43 16.11 -1.46
N ASN A 118 -11.56 15.41 -1.30
CA ASN A 118 -12.27 15.30 -0.02
C ASN A 118 -12.30 13.82 0.42
N ASN A 119 -12.08 13.59 1.71
CA ASN A 119 -12.37 12.28 2.29
C ASN A 119 -13.87 12.21 2.62
N LYS A 120 -14.56 11.17 2.17
CA LYS A 120 -15.91 10.91 2.65
C LYS A 120 -15.82 10.45 4.11
N SER A 121 -16.40 11.25 5.00
CA SER A 121 -16.50 10.96 6.44
C SER A 121 -17.29 9.67 6.65
#